data_AF-A0A355APR8-F1
#
_entry.id   AF-A0A355APR8-F1
#
_cell.length_a   1.000
_cell.length_b   1.000
_cell.length_c   1.000
_cell.angle_alpha   90.00
_cell.angle_beta   90.00
_cell.angle_gamma   90.00
#
_symmetry.space_group_name_H-M   'P 1'
#
loop_
_entity.id
_entity.type
_entity.pdbx_description
1 polymer ?
#
loop_
_entity_poly.entity_id
_entity_poly.type
_entity_poly.pdbx_seq_one_letter_code
_entity_poly.pdbx_strand_id
1 'polypeptide(L)'
;MIGTLKLSVHPSIAAHPNVDQWLEFTADERIVVHTGKVDIGQRISTALAIIAAEELDVDYHRIDVNRTQTGLDPDEGFTAGSMSMQHSGSAIRLASATARRYLIDLAADVLGDAPGALVVDDGIVRSPATGAQVSYWSLLSETSLSVRIDETAPLKRPADYGWIGKAVTPKGLADIVHGKTVFVHDLQLPQMLHGRVVRPPHCAARIDTLDSTVIEYLKHSGVVTVRDGSFLAVAAADEYRAAKAAARLSSAIQWDLGSGIPTKDVFSALRSNPKVSLPVAEGGVPIEQPVSPLTEPPEEAVITLNSILEKPYLMHGSIGPSAACAVYENDLLTIYTHSQGVYPLRGAIAEALHMP
;
A
#
# COMPACT_ATOMS: atom_id res chain seq x y z
N MET A 1 -10.89 -32.69 24.71
CA MET A 1 -9.78 -32.52 23.76
C MET A 1 -9.94 -31.16 23.13
N ILE A 2 -9.26 -30.14 23.68
CA ILE A 2 -9.20 -28.81 23.07
C ILE A 2 -8.27 -28.99 21.88
N GLY A 3 -8.83 -28.91 20.67
CA GLY A 3 -8.06 -29.03 19.44
C GLY A 3 -6.93 -28.01 19.47
N THR A 4 -5.71 -28.49 19.25
CA THR A 4 -4.55 -27.66 18.97
C THR A 4 -4.94 -26.74 17.82
N LEU A 5 -5.19 -25.46 18.11
CA LEU A 5 -5.21 -24.43 17.08
C LEU A 5 -3.87 -24.56 16.37
N LYS A 6 -3.87 -25.10 15.14
CA LYS A 6 -2.76 -24.86 14.22
C LYS A 6 -2.68 -23.34 14.15
N LEU A 7 -1.62 -22.76 14.71
CA LEU A 7 -1.25 -21.38 14.45
C LEU A 7 -1.27 -21.26 12.94
N SER A 8 -2.24 -20.52 12.42
CA SER A 8 -2.27 -20.21 11.01
C SER A 8 -0.99 -19.43 10.75
N VAL A 9 -0.14 -19.97 9.86
CA VAL A 9 1.11 -19.33 9.48
C VAL A 9 0.75 -17.91 9.05
N HIS A 10 1.38 -16.91 9.67
CA HIS A 10 1.06 -15.52 9.39
C HIS A 10 1.25 -15.26 7.88
N PRO A 11 0.23 -14.80 7.13
CA PRO A 11 0.24 -14.83 5.67
C PRO A 11 1.41 -14.03 5.08
N SER A 12 1.75 -12.87 5.66
CA SER A 12 2.91 -12.11 5.17
C SER A 12 4.25 -12.81 5.46
N ILE A 13 4.37 -13.56 6.56
CA ILE A 13 5.61 -14.29 6.90
C ILE A 13 5.72 -15.54 6.04
N ALA A 14 4.60 -16.20 5.73
CA ALA A 14 4.57 -17.33 4.80
C ALA A 14 5.13 -16.92 3.42
N ALA A 15 4.74 -15.73 2.94
CA ALA A 15 5.20 -15.18 1.65
C ALA A 15 6.61 -14.58 1.71
N HIS A 16 6.97 -13.94 2.83
CA HIS A 16 8.25 -13.26 3.04
C HIS A 16 8.90 -13.75 4.34
N PRO A 17 9.55 -14.93 4.30
CA PRO A 17 9.96 -15.65 5.51
C PRO A 17 11.28 -15.18 6.12
N ASN A 18 12.03 -14.28 5.49
CA ASN A 18 13.35 -13.87 5.97
C ASN A 18 13.33 -12.45 6.54
N VAL A 19 14.14 -12.21 7.59
CA VAL A 19 14.20 -10.93 8.30
C VAL A 19 14.62 -9.77 7.39
N ASP A 20 15.58 -10.01 6.49
CA ASP A 20 16.10 -9.03 5.53
C ASP A 20 15.07 -8.56 4.48
N GLN A 21 13.91 -9.22 4.37
CA GLN A 21 12.79 -8.75 3.56
C GLN A 21 11.93 -7.69 4.27
N TRP A 22 12.14 -7.51 5.57
CA TRP A 22 11.36 -6.61 6.43
C TRP A 22 12.22 -5.52 7.06
N LEU A 23 13.51 -5.79 7.27
CA LEU A 23 14.44 -4.91 7.96
C LEU A 23 15.76 -4.82 7.22
N GLU A 24 16.19 -3.60 6.92
CA GLU A 24 17.51 -3.30 6.39
C GLU A 24 18.27 -2.44 7.42
N PHE A 25 19.48 -2.85 7.79
CA PHE A 25 20.38 -2.07 8.63
C PHE A 25 21.37 -1.33 7.74
N THR A 26 21.33 -0.01 7.74
CA THR A 26 22.11 0.82 6.83
C THR A 26 23.47 1.18 7.42
N ALA A 27 24.43 1.55 6.57
CA ALA A 27 25.79 1.91 6.99
C ALA A 27 25.88 3.19 7.83
N ASP A 28 24.88 4.07 7.76
CA ASP A 28 24.75 5.28 8.60
C ASP A 28 24.01 5.04 9.93
N GLU A 29 24.03 3.78 10.37
CA GLU A 29 23.43 3.30 11.62
C GLU A 29 21.92 3.55 11.76
N ARG A 30 21.19 3.42 10.65
CA ARG A 30 19.72 3.48 10.61
C ARG A 30 19.15 2.10 10.32
N ILE A 31 17.84 1.98 10.50
CA ILE A 31 17.08 0.77 10.15
C ILE A 31 15.93 1.19 9.25
N VAL A 32 15.88 0.66 8.04
CA VAL A 32 14.75 0.81 7.13
C VAL A 32 13.80 -0.36 7.34
N VAL A 33 12.53 -0.05 7.62
CA VAL A 33 11.45 -1.02 7.71
C VAL A 33 10.73 -1.07 6.36
N HIS A 34 10.66 -2.28 5.80
CA HIS A 34 9.96 -2.58 4.56
C HIS A 34 8.52 -3.01 4.83
N THR A 35 7.59 -2.52 4.01
CA THR A 35 6.18 -2.93 4.07
C THR A 35 5.51 -2.80 2.71
N GLY A 36 4.64 -3.76 2.41
CA GLY A 36 3.76 -3.73 1.25
C GLY A 36 2.56 -2.80 1.41
N LYS A 37 2.38 -2.20 2.60
CA LYS A 37 1.24 -1.32 2.91
C LYS A 37 1.59 0.13 2.68
N VAL A 38 0.63 0.86 2.13
CA VAL A 38 0.76 2.28 1.83
C VAL A 38 0.13 3.12 2.94
N ASP A 39 0.87 4.10 3.44
CA ASP A 39 0.35 5.11 4.36
C ASP A 39 -0.41 6.18 3.57
N ILE A 40 -1.72 6.23 3.75
CA ILE A 40 -2.64 7.17 3.08
C ILE A 40 -3.22 8.19 4.05
N GLY A 41 -2.55 8.41 5.19
CA GLY A 41 -2.93 9.39 6.21
C GLY A 41 -3.24 8.79 7.58
N GLN A 42 -3.35 7.46 7.68
CA GLN A 42 -3.58 6.74 8.93
C GLN A 42 -2.34 6.67 9.84
N ARG A 43 -1.15 7.05 9.35
CA ARG A 43 0.11 7.03 10.10
C ARG A 43 0.60 5.63 10.47
N ILE A 44 0.37 4.65 9.59
CA ILE A 44 0.92 3.29 9.78
C ILE A 44 2.44 3.32 9.79
N SER A 45 3.09 4.19 9.01
CA SER A 45 4.55 4.36 9.02
C SER A 45 5.09 4.63 10.44
N THR A 46 4.38 5.45 11.22
CA THR A 46 4.76 5.75 12.60
C THR A 46 4.55 4.54 13.51
N ALA A 47 3.42 3.86 13.38
CA ALA A 47 3.12 2.67 14.18
C ALA A 47 4.12 1.53 13.92
N LEU A 48 4.46 1.28 12.66
CA LEU A 48 5.43 0.26 12.26
C LEU A 48 6.83 0.60 12.77
N ALA A 49 7.25 1.87 12.67
CA ALA A 49 8.53 2.32 13.22
C ALA A 49 8.61 2.13 14.74
N ILE A 50 7.53 2.43 15.47
CA ILE A 50 7.46 2.20 16.92
C ILE A 50 7.57 0.70 17.23
N ILE A 51 6.87 -0.17 16.51
CA ILE A 51 6.95 -1.62 16.72
C ILE A 51 8.38 -2.12 16.52
N ALA A 52 9.06 -1.69 15.45
CA ALA A 52 10.44 -2.06 15.20
C ALA A 52 11.38 -1.53 16.29
N ALA A 53 11.25 -0.25 16.67
CA ALA A 53 12.04 0.37 17.72
C ALA A 53 11.91 -0.39 19.06
N GLU A 54 10.69 -0.79 19.42
CA GLU A 54 10.42 -1.55 20.65
C GLU A 54 11.08 -2.92 20.66
N GLU A 55 10.88 -3.68 19.58
CA GLU A 55 11.42 -5.03 19.49
C GLU A 55 12.91 -5.07 19.18
N LEU A 56 13.53 -3.99 18.69
CA LEU A 56 14.97 -3.94 18.46
C LEU A 56 15.76 -3.27 19.59
N ASP A 57 15.08 -2.65 20.56
CA ASP A 57 15.74 -1.81 21.58
C ASP A 57 16.61 -0.70 20.93
N VAL A 58 16.03 -0.04 19.92
CA VAL A 58 16.66 1.06 19.16
C VAL A 58 15.81 2.32 19.27
N ASP A 59 16.43 3.50 19.23
CA ASP A 59 15.72 4.77 19.24
C ASP A 59 14.80 4.91 18.00
N TYR A 60 13.55 5.36 18.23
CA TYR A 60 12.55 5.56 17.17
C TYR A 60 13.03 6.46 16.02
N HIS A 61 13.93 7.41 16.28
CA HIS A 61 14.48 8.33 15.29
C HIS A 61 15.52 7.68 14.36
N ARG A 62 16.04 6.49 14.71
CA ARG A 62 16.88 5.66 13.82
C ARG A 62 16.08 4.78 12.86
N ILE A 63 14.77 4.66 13.05
CA ILE A 63 13.91 3.83 12.19
C ILE A 63 13.29 4.66 11.07
N ASP A 64 13.46 4.24 9.82
CA ASP A 64 12.77 4.82 8.66
C ASP A 64 11.73 3.83 8.11
N VAL A 65 10.66 4.37 7.54
CA VAL A 65 9.66 3.58 6.80
C VAL A 65 9.46 4.24 5.47
N ASN A 66 9.98 3.62 4.42
CA ASN A 66 9.92 4.16 3.07
C ASN A 66 8.56 3.88 2.41
N ARG A 67 8.29 4.60 1.32
CA ARG A 67 7.10 4.32 0.50
C ARG A 67 7.29 2.98 -0.21
N THR A 68 6.26 2.15 -0.23
CA THR A 68 6.27 0.84 -0.88
C THR A 68 6.71 0.94 -2.34
N GLN A 69 7.74 0.17 -2.68
CA GLN A 69 8.30 -0.02 -3.99
C GLN A 69 8.24 -1.51 -4.37
N THR A 70 7.54 -1.80 -5.47
CA THR A 70 7.44 -3.17 -5.96
C THR A 70 8.80 -3.71 -6.40
N GLY A 71 9.09 -4.97 -6.07
CA GLY A 71 10.39 -5.61 -6.33
C GLY A 71 11.41 -5.43 -5.21
N LEU A 72 11.15 -4.51 -4.27
CA LEU A 72 11.97 -4.31 -3.07
C LEU A 72 11.20 -4.71 -1.81
N ASP A 73 10.02 -4.15 -1.60
CA ASP A 73 9.23 -4.35 -0.37
C ASP A 73 8.34 -5.60 -0.43
N PRO A 74 7.92 -6.20 0.69
CA PRO A 74 7.06 -7.39 0.67
C PRO A 74 5.72 -7.14 -0.02
N ASP A 75 5.19 -8.13 -0.76
CA ASP A 75 3.85 -8.07 -1.34
C ASP A 75 2.81 -8.44 -0.29
N GLU A 76 2.20 -7.41 0.29
CA GLU A 76 1.14 -7.55 1.28
C GLU A 76 -0.26 -7.25 0.71
N GLY A 77 -0.39 -7.18 -0.62
CA GLY A 77 -1.64 -6.86 -1.31
C GLY A 77 -2.14 -5.44 -1.02
N PHE A 78 -3.44 -5.31 -0.73
CA PHE A 78 -4.08 -4.01 -0.52
C PHE A 78 -3.92 -3.46 0.90
N THR A 79 -3.80 -2.15 1.02
CA THR A 79 -4.12 -1.39 2.24
C THR A 79 -5.63 -1.21 2.33
N ALA A 80 -6.29 -2.15 3.00
CA ALA A 80 -7.74 -2.14 3.22
C ALA A 80 -8.10 -2.86 4.53
N GLY A 81 -9.33 -2.66 5.00
CA GLY A 81 -9.92 -3.45 6.10
C GLY A 81 -9.18 -3.37 7.44
N SER A 82 -8.42 -2.29 7.69
CA SER A 82 -7.53 -2.16 8.85
C SER A 82 -6.48 -3.28 9.00
N MET A 83 -6.19 -4.00 7.91
CA MET A 83 -5.29 -5.16 7.94
C MET A 83 -3.80 -4.79 8.06
N SER A 84 -3.42 -3.51 7.87
CA SER A 84 -1.99 -3.12 7.92
C SER A 84 -1.32 -3.47 9.24
N MET A 85 -2.01 -3.26 10.38
CA MET A 85 -1.45 -3.63 11.68
C MET A 85 -1.49 -5.13 11.91
N GLN A 86 -2.54 -5.80 11.45
CA GLN A 86 -2.69 -7.25 11.60
C GLN A 86 -1.64 -8.00 10.79
N HIS A 87 -1.28 -7.49 9.61
CA HIS A 87 -0.32 -8.11 8.70
C HIS A 87 1.09 -7.55 8.93
N SER A 88 1.38 -6.34 8.44
CA SER A 88 2.72 -5.74 8.53
C SER A 88 3.16 -5.53 9.97
N GLY A 89 2.27 -5.05 10.84
CA GLY A 89 2.59 -4.85 12.25
C GLY A 89 3.05 -6.14 12.93
N SER A 90 2.31 -7.23 12.76
CA SER A 90 2.67 -8.54 13.30
C SER A 90 3.96 -9.09 12.67
N ALA A 91 4.11 -8.98 11.35
CA ALA A 91 5.29 -9.48 10.63
C ALA A 91 6.56 -8.73 11.03
N ILE A 92 6.52 -7.40 11.05
CA ILE A 92 7.64 -6.55 11.46
C ILE A 92 7.99 -6.79 12.91
N ARG A 93 7.00 -6.99 13.79
CA ARG A 93 7.24 -7.33 15.20
C ARG A 93 8.03 -8.64 15.34
N LEU A 94 7.62 -9.68 14.62
CA LEU A 94 8.30 -10.99 14.65
C LEU A 94 9.68 -10.95 13.98
N ALA A 95 9.80 -10.26 12.84
CA ALA A 95 11.09 -10.04 12.17
C ALA A 95 12.06 -9.30 13.09
N SER A 96 11.59 -8.25 13.77
CA SER A 96 12.38 -7.47 14.73
C SER A 96 12.81 -8.29 15.95
N ALA A 97 11.90 -9.07 16.54
CA ALA A 97 12.24 -9.94 17.67
C ALA A 97 13.23 -11.05 17.27
N THR A 98 13.08 -11.60 16.06
CA THR A 98 14.03 -12.59 15.50
C THR A 98 15.40 -11.95 15.29
N ALA A 99 15.45 -10.75 14.69
CA ALA A 99 16.68 -10.00 14.46
C ALA A 99 17.39 -9.68 15.78
N ARG A 100 16.65 -9.16 16.78
CA ARG A 100 17.20 -8.85 18.12
C ARG A 100 17.85 -10.07 18.74
N ARG A 101 17.17 -11.22 18.74
CA ARG A 101 17.70 -12.48 19.28
C ARG A 101 18.97 -12.90 18.54
N TYR A 102 18.93 -12.92 17.22
CA TYR A 102 20.08 -13.29 16.39
C TYR A 102 21.30 -12.40 16.65
N LEU A 103 21.09 -11.09 16.76
CA LEU A 103 22.16 -10.12 17.04
C LEU A 103 22.70 -10.24 18.46
N ILE A 104 21.87 -10.57 19.45
CA ILE A 104 22.32 -10.86 20.82
C ILE A 104 23.15 -12.15 20.84
N ASP A 105 22.77 -13.18 20.10
CA ASP A 105 23.54 -14.42 20.00
C ASP A 105 24.93 -14.16 19.36
N LEU A 106 24.99 -13.38 18.28
CA LEU A 106 26.27 -12.96 17.69
C LEU A 106 27.10 -12.09 18.65
N ALA A 107 26.47 -11.18 19.39
CA ALA A 107 27.14 -10.36 20.39
C ALA A 107 27.70 -11.20 21.54
N ALA A 108 26.99 -12.23 21.98
CA ALA A 108 27.45 -13.16 23.00
C ALA A 108 28.75 -13.85 22.61
N ASP A 109 28.85 -14.30 21.36
CA ASP A 109 30.08 -14.90 20.82
C ASP A 109 31.24 -13.90 20.79
N VAL A 110 30.99 -12.65 20.39
CA VAL A 110 32.01 -11.60 20.32
C VAL A 110 32.46 -11.13 21.70
N LEU A 111 31.53 -11.00 22.64
CA LEU A 111 31.78 -10.46 23.98
C LEU A 111 32.21 -11.53 24.99
N GLY A 112 32.02 -12.82 24.67
CA GLY A 112 32.35 -13.93 25.56
C GLY A 112 31.48 -13.99 26.81
N ASP A 113 30.19 -13.61 26.70
CA ASP A 113 29.22 -13.58 27.79
C ASP A 113 27.92 -14.29 27.37
N ALA A 114 27.09 -14.71 28.33
CA ALA A 114 25.85 -15.42 28.01
C ALA A 114 24.80 -14.47 27.37
N PRO A 115 24.06 -14.88 26.33
CA PRO A 115 23.05 -14.05 25.67
C PRO A 115 22.05 -13.39 26.65
N GLY A 116 21.60 -14.13 27.67
CA GLY A 116 20.65 -13.64 28.67
C GLY A 116 21.24 -12.68 29.71
N ALA A 117 22.57 -12.49 29.74
CA ALA A 117 23.25 -11.52 30.60
C ALA A 117 23.53 -10.19 29.88
N LEU A 118 23.39 -10.16 28.55
CA LEU A 118 23.61 -8.97 27.74
C LEU A 118 22.41 -8.03 27.83
N VAL A 119 22.70 -6.73 27.73
CA VAL A 119 21.70 -5.67 27.66
C VAL A 119 21.85 -4.91 26.35
N VAL A 120 20.74 -4.51 25.76
CA VAL A 120 20.71 -3.69 24.55
C VAL A 120 20.23 -2.29 24.93
N ASP A 121 20.96 -1.28 24.45
CA ASP A 121 20.58 0.13 24.55
C ASP A 121 20.94 0.83 23.24
N ASP A 122 19.94 1.35 22.54
CA ASP A 122 20.04 1.96 21.21
C ASP A 122 20.84 1.13 20.18
N GLY A 123 20.58 -0.18 20.13
CA GLY A 123 21.29 -1.12 19.25
C GLY A 123 22.75 -1.39 19.63
N ILE A 124 23.20 -0.93 20.80
CA ILE A 124 24.49 -1.27 21.39
C ILE A 124 24.28 -2.40 22.40
N VAL A 125 24.84 -3.56 22.11
CA VAL A 125 24.84 -4.71 23.02
C VAL A 125 26.01 -4.59 23.97
N ARG A 126 25.74 -4.65 25.28
CA ARG A 126 26.73 -4.48 26.35
C ARG A 126 26.71 -5.69 27.27
N SER A 127 27.89 -6.13 27.69
CA SER A 127 28.06 -7.05 28.82
C SER A 127 28.22 -6.23 30.11
N PRO A 128 27.26 -6.26 31.04
CA PRO A 128 27.39 -5.55 32.33
C PRO A 128 28.54 -6.09 33.19
N ALA A 129 28.90 -7.37 33.01
CA ALA A 129 29.96 -8.03 33.78
C ALA A 129 31.36 -7.54 33.39
N THR A 130 31.58 -7.26 32.11
CA THR A 130 32.91 -6.89 31.58
C THR A 130 33.01 -5.42 31.16
N GLY A 131 31.87 -4.76 30.90
CA GLY A 131 31.81 -3.44 30.28
C GLY A 131 32.08 -3.44 28.78
N ALA A 132 32.36 -4.60 28.17
CA ALA A 132 32.56 -4.72 26.74
C ALA A 132 31.25 -4.49 25.96
N GLN A 133 31.37 -3.97 24.75
CA GLN A 133 30.21 -3.61 23.93
C GLN A 133 30.47 -3.85 22.44
N VAL A 134 29.41 -4.12 21.70
CA VAL A 134 29.40 -4.22 20.23
C VAL A 134 28.05 -3.71 19.72
N SER A 135 28.05 -3.02 18.57
CA SER A 135 26.80 -2.53 17.98
C SER A 135 26.20 -3.54 17.00
N TYR A 136 24.90 -3.46 16.76
CA TYR A 136 24.23 -4.23 15.70
C TYR A 136 24.90 -4.05 14.33
N TRP A 137 25.24 -2.81 13.98
CA TRP A 137 25.88 -2.49 12.69
C TRP A 137 27.28 -3.09 12.58
N SER A 138 28.05 -3.13 13.67
CA SER A 138 29.36 -3.79 13.69
C SER A 138 29.26 -5.31 13.56
N LEU A 139 28.18 -5.93 14.06
CA LEU A 139 27.97 -7.37 13.89
C LEU A 139 27.58 -7.71 12.44
N LEU A 140 26.81 -6.83 11.81
CA LEU A 140 26.32 -7.01 10.44
C LEU A 140 27.34 -6.60 9.36
N SER A 141 28.49 -6.00 9.72
CA SER A 141 29.53 -5.72 8.73
C SER A 141 30.17 -6.99 8.16
N GLU A 142 30.13 -8.09 8.91
CA GLU A 142 30.74 -9.38 8.56
C GLU A 142 29.71 -10.49 8.30
N THR A 143 28.41 -10.20 8.48
CA THR A 143 27.33 -11.22 8.44
C THR A 143 26.05 -10.68 7.81
N SER A 144 25.29 -11.55 7.14
CA SER A 144 23.97 -11.20 6.58
C SER A 144 22.84 -11.44 7.57
N LEU A 145 21.80 -10.60 7.51
CA LEU A 145 20.53 -10.78 8.23
C LEU A 145 19.53 -11.69 7.49
N SER A 146 20.01 -12.53 6.56
CA SER A 146 19.22 -13.54 5.84
C SER A 146 18.82 -14.74 6.72
N VAL A 147 18.22 -14.44 7.87
CA VAL A 147 17.73 -15.40 8.85
C VAL A 147 16.22 -15.57 8.66
N ARG A 148 15.75 -16.81 8.73
CA ARG A 148 14.31 -17.10 8.68
C ARG A 148 13.64 -16.60 9.96
N ILE A 149 12.51 -15.92 9.83
CA ILE A 149 11.70 -15.42 10.94
C ILE A 149 11.26 -16.60 11.81
N ASP A 150 11.55 -16.49 13.11
CA ASP A 150 11.10 -17.43 14.14
C ASP A 150 9.75 -16.93 14.68
N GLU A 151 8.65 -17.57 14.25
CA GLU A 151 7.30 -17.25 14.73
C GLU A 151 7.11 -17.51 16.24
N THR A 152 8.08 -18.17 16.88
CA THR A 152 8.13 -18.41 18.32
C THR A 152 9.14 -17.54 19.06
N ALA A 153 9.79 -16.59 18.38
CA ALA A 153 10.73 -15.66 18.99
C ALA A 153 10.07 -14.93 20.17
N PRO A 154 10.74 -14.81 21.33
CA PRO A 154 10.19 -14.14 22.49
C PRO A 154 9.99 -12.66 22.20
N LEU A 155 8.72 -12.26 22.13
CA LEU A 155 8.34 -10.86 21.95
C LEU A 155 8.56 -10.08 23.23
N LYS A 156 8.89 -8.79 23.09
CA LYS A 156 9.03 -7.89 24.24
C LYS A 156 7.69 -7.77 24.98
N ARG A 157 7.76 -7.77 26.32
CA ARG A 157 6.56 -7.70 27.15
C ARG A 157 6.02 -6.27 27.14
N PRO A 158 4.70 -6.07 27.20
CA PRO A 158 4.13 -4.73 27.22
C PRO A 158 4.62 -3.81 28.35
N ALA A 159 5.03 -4.39 29.49
CA ALA A 159 5.57 -3.64 30.62
C ALA A 159 6.98 -3.07 30.35
N ASP A 160 7.70 -3.61 29.36
CA ASP A 160 9.06 -3.21 29.02
C ASP A 160 9.09 -2.19 27.87
N TYR A 161 7.92 -1.81 27.34
CA TYR A 161 7.81 -0.89 26.21
C TYR A 161 8.30 0.52 26.55
N GLY A 162 9.16 1.05 25.68
CA GLY A 162 9.78 2.36 25.82
C GLY A 162 9.13 3.48 25.00
N TRP A 163 8.39 3.16 23.94
CA TRP A 163 7.80 4.08 22.96
C TRP A 163 6.28 3.96 22.86
N ILE A 164 5.73 2.75 22.98
CA ILE A 164 4.29 2.51 22.92
C ILE A 164 3.59 3.24 24.08
N GLY A 165 2.53 3.99 23.73
CA GLY A 165 1.79 4.81 24.68
C GLY A 165 2.42 6.19 24.96
N LYS A 166 3.58 6.50 24.37
CA LYS A 166 4.21 7.83 24.46
C LYS A 166 3.88 8.67 23.23
N ALA A 167 3.79 9.99 23.44
CA ALA A 167 3.65 10.93 22.34
C ALA A 167 4.97 11.01 21.56
N VAL A 168 4.90 10.81 20.25
CA VAL A 168 6.04 10.96 19.33
C VAL A 168 5.66 11.85 18.16
N THR A 169 6.64 12.47 17.52
CA THR A 169 6.40 13.16 16.25
C THR A 169 6.21 12.10 15.15
N PRO A 170 5.05 12.07 14.47
CA PRO A 170 4.80 11.09 13.40
C PRO A 170 5.79 11.23 12.24
N LYS A 171 6.16 10.09 11.65
CA LYS A 171 7.01 10.05 10.45
C LYS A 171 6.44 10.93 9.33
N GLY A 172 7.31 11.74 8.73
CA GLY A 172 6.98 12.67 7.65
C GLY A 172 6.11 13.88 8.05
N LEU A 173 5.65 14.01 9.30
CA LEU A 173 4.76 15.12 9.68
C LEU A 173 5.46 16.48 9.55
N ALA A 174 6.72 16.58 9.98
CA ALA A 174 7.49 17.82 9.88
C ALA A 174 7.61 18.30 8.42
N ASP A 175 7.83 17.37 7.48
CA ASP A 175 7.92 17.70 6.05
C ASP A 175 6.57 18.11 5.46
N ILE A 176 5.47 17.53 5.93
CA ILE A 176 4.13 17.96 5.52
C ILE A 176 3.87 19.39 6.01
N VAL A 177 4.15 19.68 7.29
CA VAL A 177 3.89 21.00 7.89
C VAL A 177 4.78 22.08 7.28
N HIS A 178 6.01 21.75 6.90
CA HIS A 178 6.93 22.68 6.24
C HIS A 178 6.79 22.74 4.71
N GLY A 179 5.83 22.02 4.12
CA GLY A 179 5.63 22.02 2.66
C GLY A 179 6.79 21.38 1.87
N LYS A 180 7.55 20.48 2.49
CA LYS A 180 8.67 19.74 1.87
C LYS A 180 8.23 18.41 1.26
N THR A 181 7.07 17.88 1.66
CA THR A 181 6.57 16.61 1.12
C THR A 181 6.24 16.76 -0.35
N VAL A 182 6.84 15.92 -1.18
CA VAL A 182 6.56 15.82 -2.62
C VAL A 182 5.44 14.81 -2.85
N PHE A 183 4.36 15.27 -3.45
CA PHE A 183 3.29 14.44 -3.99
C PHE A 183 3.52 14.18 -5.48
N VAL A 184 2.81 13.21 -6.04
CA VAL A 184 2.93 12.86 -7.47
C VAL A 184 2.70 14.05 -8.41
N HIS A 185 1.90 15.04 -7.98
CA HIS A 185 1.62 16.27 -8.73
C HIS A 185 2.80 17.23 -8.77
N ASP A 186 3.69 17.15 -7.78
CA ASP A 186 4.86 18.02 -7.65
C ASP A 186 6.08 17.44 -8.40
N LEU A 187 5.97 16.21 -8.90
CA LEU A 187 7.05 15.56 -9.64
C LEU A 187 7.30 16.28 -10.97
N GLN A 188 8.56 16.65 -11.19
CA GLN A 188 9.05 17.18 -12.44
C GLN A 188 10.25 16.37 -12.90
N LEU A 189 10.08 15.60 -13.96
CA LEU A 189 11.12 14.74 -14.51
C LEU A 189 11.76 15.37 -15.76
N PRO A 190 13.02 15.04 -16.08
CA PRO A 190 13.65 15.46 -17.33
C PRO A 190 12.79 15.04 -18.53
N GLN A 191 12.54 15.97 -19.46
CA GLN A 191 11.77 15.72 -20.68
C GLN A 191 10.32 15.22 -20.44
N MET A 192 9.76 15.47 -19.25
CA MET A 192 8.41 15.05 -18.90
C MET A 192 7.36 15.62 -19.86
N LEU A 193 6.47 14.75 -20.34
CA LEU A 193 5.25 15.15 -21.03
C LEU A 193 4.05 15.07 -20.09
N HIS A 194 3.14 16.01 -20.20
CA HIS A 194 1.87 16.02 -19.48
C HIS A 194 0.79 15.34 -20.31
N GLY A 195 0.21 14.27 -19.76
CA GLY A 195 -0.85 13.48 -20.40
C GLY A 195 -2.26 13.98 -20.07
N ARG A 196 -3.17 13.88 -21.06
CA ARG A 196 -4.62 14.06 -20.88
C ARG A 196 -5.40 13.05 -21.68
N VAL A 197 -6.33 12.35 -21.02
CA VAL A 197 -7.32 11.50 -21.69
C VAL A 197 -8.44 12.35 -22.26
N VAL A 198 -8.80 12.13 -23.52
CA VAL A 198 -10.02 12.68 -24.13
C VAL A 198 -11.17 11.76 -23.74
N ARG A 199 -11.93 12.19 -22.73
CA ARG A 199 -12.99 11.34 -22.15
C ARG A 199 -14.23 11.31 -23.05
N PRO A 200 -14.82 10.13 -23.28
CA PRO A 200 -16.14 10.03 -23.91
C PRO A 200 -17.22 10.67 -23.02
N PRO A 201 -18.39 11.04 -23.59
CA PRO A 201 -19.53 11.51 -22.82
C PRO A 201 -20.00 10.51 -21.74
N HIS A 202 -19.82 9.21 -22.00
CA HIS A 202 -20.11 8.12 -21.06
C HIS A 202 -19.42 6.80 -21.46
N CYS A 203 -19.41 5.79 -20.58
CA CYS A 203 -18.68 4.53 -20.78
C CYS A 203 -19.11 3.71 -22.01
N ALA A 204 -20.38 3.80 -22.42
CA ALA A 204 -20.89 3.12 -23.61
C ALA A 204 -20.57 3.84 -24.94
N ALA A 205 -20.15 5.10 -24.93
CA ALA A 205 -19.91 5.85 -26.16
C ALA A 205 -18.65 5.34 -26.88
N ARG A 206 -18.66 5.40 -28.21
CA ARG A 206 -17.56 4.99 -29.09
C ARG A 206 -17.24 6.10 -30.07
N ILE A 207 -15.98 6.17 -30.50
CA ILE A 207 -15.58 7.10 -31.55
C ILE A 207 -16.14 6.55 -32.87
N ASP A 208 -17.09 7.28 -33.47
CA ASP A 208 -17.59 6.98 -34.82
C ASP A 208 -16.63 7.58 -35.85
N THR A 209 -16.49 8.90 -35.83
CA THR A 209 -15.53 9.62 -36.68
C THR A 209 -14.66 10.59 -35.87
N LEU A 210 -13.44 10.81 -36.38
CA LEU A 210 -12.47 11.74 -35.82
C LEU A 210 -11.82 12.51 -36.96
N ASP A 211 -11.88 13.84 -36.91
CA ASP A 211 -11.23 14.70 -37.90
C ASP A 211 -9.70 14.58 -37.83
N SER A 212 -9.14 13.87 -38.81
CA SER A 212 -7.70 13.64 -38.95
C SER A 212 -6.89 14.94 -39.13
N THR A 213 -7.49 16.02 -39.64
CA THR A 213 -6.79 17.30 -39.82
C THR A 213 -6.43 17.94 -38.48
N VAL A 214 -7.24 17.71 -37.45
CA VAL A 214 -6.96 18.18 -36.08
C VAL A 214 -5.79 17.41 -35.48
N ILE A 215 -5.70 16.10 -35.72
CA ILE A 215 -4.57 15.28 -35.27
C ILE A 215 -3.28 15.78 -35.90
N GLU A 216 -3.27 15.99 -37.22
CA GLU A 216 -2.09 16.49 -37.93
C GLU A 216 -1.69 17.87 -37.43
N TYR A 217 -2.64 18.80 -37.23
CA TYR A 217 -2.35 20.11 -36.66
C TYR A 217 -1.70 20.03 -35.26
N LEU A 218 -2.23 19.18 -34.39
CA LEU A 218 -1.70 18.97 -33.04
C LEU A 218 -0.27 18.39 -33.09
N LYS A 219 -0.03 17.43 -33.99
CA LYS A 219 1.30 16.86 -34.21
C LYS A 219 2.33 17.91 -34.64
N HIS A 220 1.98 18.78 -35.59
CA HIS A 220 2.86 19.90 -36.01
C HIS A 220 3.12 20.91 -34.89
N SER A 221 2.24 20.96 -33.88
CA SER A 221 2.38 21.80 -32.69
C SER A 221 3.17 21.13 -31.56
N GLY A 222 3.75 19.94 -31.81
CA GLY A 222 4.53 19.19 -30.81
C GLY A 222 3.69 18.41 -29.81
N VAL A 223 2.41 18.14 -30.10
CA VAL A 223 1.53 17.31 -29.28
C VAL A 223 1.54 15.87 -29.82
N VAL A 224 1.79 14.91 -28.94
CA VAL A 224 1.66 13.48 -29.24
C VAL A 224 0.20 13.07 -29.02
N THR A 225 -0.35 12.26 -29.92
CA THR A 225 -1.69 11.69 -29.78
C THR A 225 -1.59 10.18 -29.78
N VAL A 226 -2.35 9.51 -28.92
CA VAL A 226 -2.40 8.05 -28.78
C VAL A 226 -3.85 7.61 -28.89
N ARG A 227 -4.12 6.64 -29.76
CA ARG A 227 -5.45 6.06 -29.97
C ARG A 227 -5.37 4.53 -29.89
N ASP A 228 -6.26 3.95 -29.09
CA ASP A 228 -6.52 2.51 -29.05
C ASP A 228 -8.04 2.27 -29.07
N GLY A 229 -8.57 1.85 -30.21
CA GLY A 229 -10.02 1.79 -30.43
C GLY A 229 -10.70 3.15 -30.21
N SER A 230 -11.53 3.23 -29.16
CA SER A 230 -12.22 4.46 -28.70
C SER A 230 -11.52 5.15 -27.52
N PHE A 231 -10.41 4.61 -27.02
CA PHE A 231 -9.53 5.32 -26.10
C PHE A 231 -8.68 6.32 -26.89
N LEU A 232 -8.62 7.55 -26.40
CA LEU A 232 -7.85 8.62 -27.02
C LEU A 232 -7.20 9.48 -25.93
N ALA A 233 -5.91 9.76 -26.10
CA ALA A 233 -5.13 10.59 -25.20
C ALA A 233 -4.17 11.49 -25.97
N VAL A 234 -3.74 12.56 -25.32
CA VAL A 234 -2.73 13.49 -25.81
C VAL A 234 -1.63 13.67 -24.78
N ALA A 235 -0.41 13.96 -25.24
CA ALA A 235 0.72 14.34 -24.40
C ALA A 235 1.44 15.57 -24.98
N ALA A 236 1.83 16.51 -24.13
CA ALA A 236 2.51 17.73 -24.53
C ALA A 236 3.56 18.17 -23.49
N ALA A 237 4.48 19.05 -23.86
CA ALA A 237 5.56 19.52 -22.98
C ALA A 237 5.10 20.30 -21.73
N ASP A 238 3.86 20.76 -21.69
CA ASP A 238 3.27 21.42 -20.53
C ASP A 238 1.79 21.09 -20.37
N GLU A 239 1.30 21.21 -19.14
CA GLU A 239 -0.05 20.83 -18.73
C GLU A 239 -1.14 21.62 -19.48
N TYR A 240 -0.92 22.92 -19.70
CA TYR A 240 -1.89 23.79 -20.35
C TYR A 240 -2.11 23.37 -21.81
N ARG A 241 -1.01 23.11 -22.54
CA ARG A 241 -1.08 22.61 -23.92
C ARG A 241 -1.76 21.26 -23.99
N ALA A 242 -1.44 20.33 -23.08
CA ALA A 242 -2.10 19.02 -23.04
C ALA A 242 -3.62 19.15 -22.82
N ALA A 243 -4.04 20.03 -21.90
CA ALA A 243 -5.45 20.29 -21.64
C ALA A 243 -6.17 20.92 -22.84
N LYS A 244 -5.56 21.91 -23.49
CA LYS A 244 -6.13 22.56 -24.69
C LYS A 244 -6.19 21.60 -25.88
N ALA A 245 -5.17 20.76 -26.07
CA ALA A 245 -5.15 19.74 -27.10
C ALA A 245 -6.26 18.70 -26.88
N ALA A 246 -6.43 18.21 -25.64
CA ALA A 246 -7.48 17.26 -25.31
C ALA A 246 -8.89 17.86 -25.56
N ALA A 247 -9.11 19.11 -25.17
CA ALA A 247 -10.37 19.80 -25.42
C ALA A 247 -10.64 19.98 -26.92
N ARG A 248 -9.63 20.40 -27.70
CA ARG A 248 -9.76 20.56 -29.15
C ARG A 248 -10.06 19.23 -29.84
N LEU A 249 -9.38 18.16 -29.43
CA LEU A 249 -9.58 16.84 -29.98
C LEU A 249 -10.96 16.27 -29.60
N SER A 250 -11.44 16.54 -28.38
CA SER A 250 -12.80 16.21 -27.94
C SER A 250 -13.87 16.82 -28.85
N SER A 251 -13.72 18.10 -29.23
CA SER A 251 -14.65 18.78 -30.15
C SER A 251 -14.56 18.30 -31.60
N ALA A 252 -13.53 17.53 -31.95
CA ALA A 252 -13.30 16.99 -33.28
C ALA A 252 -13.82 15.54 -33.45
N ILE A 253 -14.40 14.97 -32.39
CA ILE A 253 -14.95 13.61 -32.40
C ILE A 253 -16.46 13.67 -32.62
N GLN A 254 -16.95 12.85 -33.55
CA GLN A 254 -18.35 12.43 -33.54
C GLN A 254 -18.44 11.11 -32.77
N TRP A 255 -19.26 11.12 -31.72
CA TRP A 255 -19.46 9.96 -30.86
C TRP A 255 -20.68 9.18 -31.34
N ASP A 256 -20.53 7.86 -31.51
CA ASP A 256 -21.65 6.95 -31.40
C ASP A 256 -21.99 6.80 -29.92
N LEU A 257 -23.18 7.26 -29.53
CA LEU A 257 -23.65 7.21 -28.15
C LEU A 257 -24.28 5.84 -27.81
N GLY A 258 -24.49 4.96 -28.78
CA GLY A 258 -25.24 3.73 -28.58
C GLY A 258 -26.61 3.99 -27.95
N SER A 259 -26.94 3.24 -26.88
CA SER A 259 -28.18 3.43 -26.12
C SER A 259 -28.14 4.60 -25.13
N GLY A 260 -27.01 5.31 -25.00
CA GLY A 260 -26.78 6.30 -23.95
C GLY A 260 -26.71 5.69 -22.54
N ILE A 261 -26.74 6.54 -21.52
CA ILE A 261 -26.94 6.15 -20.11
C ILE A 261 -28.28 6.71 -19.62
N PRO A 262 -29.11 5.94 -18.88
CA PRO A 262 -30.26 6.47 -18.18
C PRO A 262 -29.81 7.54 -17.16
N THR A 263 -30.06 8.81 -17.45
CA THR A 263 -29.63 9.94 -16.59
C THR A 263 -30.68 10.36 -15.57
N LYS A 264 -31.87 9.76 -15.61
CA LYS A 264 -32.98 10.04 -14.69
C LYS A 264 -33.12 8.90 -13.68
N ASP A 265 -33.16 9.25 -12.40
CA ASP A 265 -33.33 8.34 -11.26
C ASP A 265 -32.25 7.23 -11.16
N VAL A 266 -31.01 7.66 -10.97
CA VAL A 266 -29.83 6.78 -10.77
C VAL A 266 -30.07 5.78 -9.62
N PHE A 267 -30.83 6.17 -8.59
CA PHE A 267 -31.11 5.31 -7.44
C PHE A 267 -31.99 4.12 -7.82
N SER A 268 -33.11 4.38 -8.50
CA SER A 268 -33.96 3.31 -9.02
C SER A 268 -33.21 2.42 -9.99
N ALA A 269 -32.42 3.00 -10.90
CA ALA A 269 -31.58 2.24 -11.83
C ALA A 269 -30.58 1.31 -11.10
N LEU A 270 -29.89 1.80 -10.06
CA LEU A 270 -28.97 0.98 -9.25
C LEU A 270 -29.69 -0.16 -8.53
N ARG A 271 -30.92 0.05 -8.04
CA ARG A 271 -31.73 -0.98 -7.37
C ARG A 271 -32.33 -2.02 -8.33
N SER A 272 -32.55 -1.64 -9.59
CA SER A 272 -33.05 -2.54 -10.63
C SER A 272 -31.98 -3.44 -11.25
N ASN A 273 -30.70 -3.19 -10.95
CA ASN A 273 -29.62 -4.06 -11.40
C ASN A 273 -29.80 -5.50 -10.88
N PRO A 274 -29.30 -6.51 -11.61
CA PRO A 274 -29.24 -7.87 -11.10
C PRO A 274 -28.58 -7.91 -9.73
N LYS A 275 -29.32 -8.41 -8.73
CA LYS A 275 -28.85 -8.52 -7.34
C LYS A 275 -28.41 -9.94 -7.06
N VAL A 276 -27.24 -10.07 -6.44
CA VAL A 276 -26.78 -11.31 -5.81
C VAL A 276 -26.93 -11.13 -4.31
N SER A 277 -27.79 -11.93 -3.70
CA SER A 277 -27.87 -11.99 -2.24
C SER A 277 -26.92 -13.08 -1.77
N LEU A 278 -26.07 -12.75 -0.80
CA LEU A 278 -25.13 -13.67 -0.17
C LEU A 278 -25.43 -13.74 1.33
N PRO A 279 -25.46 -14.93 1.95
CA PRO A 279 -25.54 -15.03 3.39
C PRO A 279 -24.27 -14.44 4.01
N VAL A 280 -24.43 -13.80 5.16
CA VAL A 280 -23.34 -13.23 5.94
C VAL A 280 -22.99 -14.23 7.04
N ALA A 281 -21.78 -14.77 7.00
CA ALA A 281 -21.29 -15.68 8.03
C ALA A 281 -21.06 -14.94 9.36
N GLU A 282 -20.88 -15.71 10.43
CA GLU A 282 -20.41 -15.19 11.72
C GLU A 282 -19.12 -14.39 11.51
N GLY A 283 -19.10 -13.14 11.99
CA GLY A 283 -18.01 -12.19 11.73
C GLY A 283 -18.28 -11.17 10.61
N GLY A 284 -19.45 -11.20 9.96
CA GLY A 284 -19.89 -10.13 9.05
C GLY A 284 -19.38 -10.25 7.61
N VAL A 285 -18.82 -11.41 7.24
CA VAL A 285 -18.26 -11.65 5.91
C VAL A 285 -19.29 -12.34 5.00
N PRO A 286 -19.61 -11.78 3.82
CA PRO A 286 -20.44 -12.48 2.84
C PRO A 286 -19.75 -13.75 2.34
N ILE A 287 -20.49 -14.85 2.21
CA ILE A 287 -19.98 -16.11 1.67
C ILE A 287 -20.74 -16.48 0.39
N GLU A 288 -20.05 -17.12 -0.55
CA GLU A 288 -20.63 -17.59 -1.82
C GLU A 288 -21.49 -18.85 -1.60
N GLN A 289 -22.62 -18.69 -0.94
CA GLN A 289 -23.60 -19.76 -0.69
C GLN A 289 -25.02 -19.27 -1.00
N PRO A 290 -25.96 -20.17 -1.32
CA PRO A 290 -27.36 -19.79 -1.44
C PRO A 290 -27.89 -19.18 -0.14
N VAL A 291 -28.66 -18.10 -0.24
CA VAL A 291 -29.37 -17.54 0.92
C VAL A 291 -30.51 -18.49 1.29
N SER A 292 -30.44 -19.08 2.47
CA SER A 292 -31.55 -19.86 3.02
C SER A 292 -32.82 -18.99 3.09
N PRO A 293 -34.02 -19.55 2.80
CA PRO A 293 -35.26 -18.83 2.98
C PRO A 293 -35.34 -18.27 4.39
N LEU A 294 -35.79 -17.01 4.52
CA LEU A 294 -36.15 -16.47 5.82
C LEU A 294 -37.28 -17.32 6.37
N THR A 295 -37.08 -17.94 7.53
CA THR A 295 -38.14 -18.65 8.24
C THR A 295 -39.12 -17.63 8.79
N GLU A 296 -40.42 -17.95 8.73
CA GLU A 296 -41.42 -17.19 9.46
C GLU A 296 -41.03 -17.11 10.94
N PRO A 297 -41.25 -15.95 11.61
CA PRO A 297 -40.99 -15.84 13.03
C PRO A 297 -41.83 -16.89 13.79
N PRO A 298 -41.27 -17.51 14.86
CA PRO A 298 -41.99 -18.51 15.64
C PRO A 298 -43.25 -17.92 16.28
N GLU A 299 -44.26 -18.75 16.56
CA GLU A 299 -45.56 -18.28 17.09
C GLU A 299 -45.42 -17.55 18.45
N GLU A 300 -44.42 -17.92 19.24
CA GLU A 300 -44.07 -17.29 20.51
C GLU A 300 -43.26 -15.98 20.40
N ALA A 301 -42.95 -15.52 19.18
CA ALA A 301 -42.21 -14.29 18.97
C ALA A 301 -43.00 -13.08 19.51
N VAL A 302 -42.47 -12.43 20.55
CA VAL A 302 -43.10 -11.26 21.16
C VAL A 302 -42.94 -10.00 20.29
N ILE A 303 -41.82 -9.90 19.55
CA ILE A 303 -41.51 -8.76 18.66
C ILE A 303 -40.79 -9.29 17.42
N THR A 304 -41.22 -8.82 16.24
CA THR A 304 -40.50 -8.98 14.97
C THR A 304 -40.11 -7.61 14.45
N LEU A 305 -38.84 -7.42 14.07
CA LEU A 305 -38.34 -6.16 13.50
C LEU A 305 -37.94 -6.39 12.04
N ASN A 306 -38.35 -5.49 11.16
CA ASN A 306 -37.91 -5.44 9.78
C ASN A 306 -37.45 -4.01 9.48
N SER A 307 -36.32 -3.87 8.79
CA SER A 307 -35.77 -2.57 8.41
C SER A 307 -35.02 -2.68 7.09
N ILE A 308 -35.17 -1.66 6.25
CA ILE A 308 -34.37 -1.47 5.05
C ILE A 308 -33.35 -0.39 5.36
N LEU A 309 -32.06 -0.72 5.22
CA LEU A 309 -30.97 0.22 5.39
C LEU A 309 -30.37 0.53 4.03
N GLU A 310 -30.21 1.81 3.74
CA GLU A 310 -29.71 2.29 2.47
C GLU A 310 -28.47 3.15 2.70
N LYS A 311 -27.46 2.98 1.86
CA LYS A 311 -26.24 3.80 1.86
C LYS A 311 -26.19 4.57 0.54
N PRO A 312 -26.09 5.91 0.56
CA PRO A 312 -25.98 6.68 -0.66
C PRO A 312 -24.66 6.39 -1.37
N TYR A 313 -24.58 6.77 -2.64
CA TYR A 313 -23.30 6.83 -3.33
C TYR A 313 -22.41 7.87 -2.65
N LEU A 314 -21.27 7.42 -2.12
CA LEU A 314 -20.28 8.27 -1.48
C LEU A 314 -19.04 8.35 -2.36
N MET A 315 -18.67 9.56 -2.74
CA MET A 315 -17.36 9.81 -3.34
C MET A 315 -16.31 9.96 -2.24
N HIS A 316 -15.10 9.46 -2.49
CA HIS A 316 -13.97 9.64 -1.56
C HIS A 316 -13.65 11.13 -1.33
N GLY A 317 -13.81 11.98 -2.34
CA GLY A 317 -13.67 13.44 -2.20
C GLY A 317 -12.25 13.90 -1.81
N SER A 318 -11.21 13.24 -2.35
CA SER A 318 -9.82 13.59 -2.05
C SER A 318 -9.48 15.00 -2.53
N ILE A 319 -8.71 15.74 -1.72
CA ILE A 319 -8.22 17.08 -2.09
C ILE A 319 -7.21 16.98 -3.24
N GLY A 320 -6.31 16.00 -3.18
CA GLY A 320 -5.43 15.64 -4.28
C GLY A 320 -6.21 14.81 -5.31
N PRO A 321 -6.32 15.25 -6.58
CA PRO A 321 -6.93 14.44 -7.62
C PRO A 321 -6.03 13.24 -7.97
N SER A 322 -6.60 12.25 -8.67
CA SER A 322 -5.79 11.11 -9.12
C SER A 322 -4.78 11.54 -10.18
N ALA A 323 -3.50 11.26 -9.92
CA ALA A 323 -2.41 11.44 -10.86
C ALA A 323 -1.39 10.29 -10.77
N ALA A 324 -0.65 10.11 -11.86
CA ALA A 324 0.46 9.19 -11.97
C ALA A 324 1.55 9.83 -12.85
N CYS A 325 2.80 9.49 -12.56
CA CYS A 325 3.95 9.81 -13.40
C CYS A 325 4.65 8.50 -13.77
N ALA A 326 5.10 8.36 -15.01
CA ALA A 326 5.73 7.15 -15.49
C ALA A 326 7.03 7.45 -16.23
N VAL A 327 8.02 6.59 -16.04
CA VAL A 327 9.32 6.62 -16.70
C VAL A 327 9.58 5.25 -17.29
N TYR A 328 9.87 5.21 -18.59
CA TYR A 328 10.23 3.99 -19.28
C TYR A 328 11.68 4.07 -19.75
N GLU A 329 12.56 3.29 -19.12
CA GLU A 329 14.00 3.29 -19.38
C GLU A 329 14.54 1.86 -19.20
N ASN A 330 15.43 1.41 -20.09
CA ASN A 330 16.09 0.10 -20.01
C ASN A 330 15.10 -1.07 -19.83
N ASP A 331 14.02 -1.07 -20.63
CA ASP A 331 12.92 -2.05 -20.56
C ASP A 331 12.15 -2.11 -19.22
N LEU A 332 12.38 -1.14 -18.33
CA LEU A 332 11.71 -1.00 -17.04
C LEU A 332 10.74 0.19 -17.07
N LEU A 333 9.47 -0.06 -16.75
CA LEU A 333 8.45 0.96 -16.55
C LEU A 333 8.28 1.26 -15.05
N THR A 334 8.84 2.37 -14.60
CA THR A 334 8.65 2.88 -13.23
C THR A 334 7.43 3.79 -13.19
N ILE A 335 6.49 3.53 -12.28
CA ILE A 335 5.27 4.33 -12.13
C ILE A 335 5.14 4.85 -10.70
N TYR A 336 5.12 6.17 -10.56
CA TYR A 336 4.80 6.87 -9.32
C TYR A 336 3.30 7.15 -9.28
N THR A 337 2.60 6.61 -8.28
CA THR A 337 1.14 6.73 -8.17
C THR A 337 0.68 6.65 -6.70
N HIS A 338 -0.59 6.94 -6.46
CA HIS A 338 -1.25 6.96 -5.16
C HIS A 338 -2.03 5.66 -4.87
N SER A 339 -1.54 4.52 -5.38
CA SER A 339 -2.22 3.23 -5.27
C SER A 339 -2.22 2.69 -3.85
N GLN A 340 -3.35 2.13 -3.40
CA GLN A 340 -3.45 1.36 -2.16
C GLN A 340 -3.08 -0.12 -2.33
N GLY A 341 -2.89 -0.59 -3.55
CA GLY A 341 -2.49 -1.96 -3.86
C GLY A 341 -1.42 -1.92 -4.95
N VAL A 342 -0.19 -1.63 -4.55
CA VAL A 342 0.90 -1.34 -5.51
C VAL A 342 1.22 -2.58 -6.36
N TYR A 343 1.24 -3.77 -5.73
CA TYR A 343 1.47 -5.04 -6.40
C TYR A 343 0.32 -5.49 -7.31
N PRO A 344 -0.96 -5.53 -6.85
CA PRO A 344 -2.08 -5.77 -7.75
C PRO A 344 -2.13 -4.79 -8.93
N LEU A 345 -1.85 -3.50 -8.70
CA LEU A 345 -1.80 -2.51 -9.76
C LEU A 345 -0.66 -2.78 -10.75
N ARG A 346 0.53 -3.16 -10.28
CA ARG A 346 1.64 -3.57 -11.14
C ARG A 346 1.20 -4.71 -12.07
N GLY A 347 0.56 -5.74 -11.53
CA GLY A 347 0.06 -6.87 -12.31
C GLY A 347 -0.95 -6.44 -13.38
N ALA A 348 -1.92 -5.59 -13.02
CA ALA A 348 -2.91 -5.08 -13.97
C ALA A 348 -2.30 -4.20 -15.07
N ILE A 349 -1.29 -3.39 -14.74
CA ILE A 349 -0.57 -2.56 -15.73
C ILE A 349 0.30 -3.43 -16.65
N ALA A 350 0.99 -4.42 -16.10
CA ALA A 350 1.79 -5.37 -16.87
C ALA A 350 0.91 -6.11 -17.89
N GLU A 351 -0.24 -6.61 -17.45
CA GLU A 351 -1.24 -7.22 -18.35
C GLU A 351 -1.71 -6.25 -19.44
N ALA A 352 -2.12 -5.04 -19.06
CA ALA A 352 -2.65 -4.04 -19.98
C ALA A 352 -1.63 -3.55 -21.02
N LEU A 353 -0.34 -3.52 -20.66
CA LEU A 353 0.75 -3.07 -21.54
C LEU A 353 1.52 -4.23 -22.19
N HIS A 354 1.09 -5.48 -21.93
CA HIS A 354 1.80 -6.68 -22.37
C HIS A 354 3.28 -6.70 -21.97
N MET A 355 3.55 -6.22 -20.75
CA MET A 355 4.87 -6.24 -20.12
C MET A 355 5.01 -7.47 -19.20
N PRO A 356 6.24 -7.97 -18.99
CA PRO A 356 6.49 -9.12 -18.11
C PRO A 356 6.16 -8.85 -16.63
#